data_AF-L5KVH3-F1
#
_entry.id   AF-L5KVH3-F1
#
_cell.length_a   1.000
_cell.length_b   1.000
_cell.length_c   1.000
_cell.angle_alpha   90.00
_cell.angle_beta   90.00
_cell.angle_gamma   90.00
#
_symmetry.space_group_name_H-M   'P 1'
#
loop_
_entity.id
_entity.type
_entity.pdbx_description
1 polymer ?
#
loop_
_entity_poly.entity_id
_entity_poly.type
_entity_poly.pdbx_seq_one_letter_code
_entity_poly.pdbx_strand_id
1 'polypeptide(L)'
;MPAILDGEEAVSKWLDFGEVSTQEALKLIHPTENVTFHPVSPVVNNSQNNTPECLVPVDLLVKKELEASGSSQRMLQWLAKKSPKKEDLKTPQKTESDVPHWSSQFLQKSPFTTKRGSARLLEQWLKQEKEEEPVAKRLQSQ
;
A
#
# COMPACT_ATOMS: atom_id res chain seq x y z
N MET A 1 -12.79 5.68 8.03
CA MET A 1 -13.86 5.28 8.97
C MET A 1 -15.19 5.65 8.33
N PRO A 2 -16.17 4.74 8.26
CA PRO A 2 -17.49 5.06 7.73
C PRO A 2 -18.25 6.01 8.67
N ALA A 3 -19.30 6.65 8.17
CA ALA A 3 -20.27 7.31 9.03
C ALA A 3 -21.12 6.24 9.74
N ILE A 4 -21.05 6.21 11.07
CA ILE A 4 -21.72 5.20 11.89
C ILE A 4 -22.86 5.89 12.63
N LEU A 5 -24.08 5.47 12.36
CA LEU A 5 -25.27 5.91 13.08
C LEU A 5 -25.38 5.08 14.36
N ASP A 6 -25.02 5.68 15.50
CA ASP A 6 -25.05 5.01 16.80
C ASP A 6 -26.46 5.06 17.40
N GLY A 7 -27.10 3.89 17.51
CA GLY A 7 -28.43 3.72 18.09
C GLY A 7 -29.61 3.92 17.13
N GLU A 8 -30.77 3.43 17.57
CA GLU A 8 -32.00 3.38 16.76
C GLU A 8 -32.54 4.77 16.41
N GLU A 9 -32.36 5.77 17.28
CA GLU A 9 -32.82 7.14 17.03
C GLU A 9 -32.08 7.78 15.85
N ALA A 10 -30.76 7.56 15.75
CA ALA A 10 -29.95 8.07 14.65
C ALA A 10 -30.31 7.38 13.34
N VAL A 11 -30.56 6.05 13.40
CA VAL A 11 -31.04 5.28 12.25
C VAL A 11 -32.42 5.78 11.79
N SER A 12 -33.36 5.93 12.71
CA SER A 12 -34.72 6.40 12.41
C SER A 12 -34.70 7.79 11.76
N LYS A 13 -33.96 8.74 12.33
CA LYS A 13 -33.84 10.11 11.78
C LYS A 13 -33.13 10.16 10.44
N TRP A 14 -32.22 9.23 10.17
CA TRP A 14 -31.53 9.16 8.88
C TRP A 14 -32.41 8.56 7.78
N LEU A 15 -33.26 7.59 8.11
CA LEU A 15 -34.16 6.93 7.16
C LEU A 15 -35.43 7.74 6.89
N ASP A 16 -35.88 8.55 7.85
CA ASP A 16 -37.10 9.35 7.73
C ASP A 16 -36.86 10.67 6.98
N PHE A 17 -36.71 10.58 5.66
CA PHE A 17 -36.58 11.75 4.78
C PHE A 17 -37.87 12.58 4.64
N GLY A 18 -39.01 12.07 5.16
CA GLY A 18 -40.29 12.77 5.09
C GLY A 18 -40.37 13.88 6.13
N GLU A 19 -39.98 13.55 7.36
CA GLU A 19 -40.02 14.50 8.49
C GLU A 19 -38.67 15.17 8.75
N VAL A 20 -37.55 14.52 8.44
CA VAL A 20 -36.20 15.04 8.73
C VAL A 20 -35.61 15.76 7.52
N SER A 21 -35.24 17.02 7.71
CA SER A 21 -34.58 17.81 6.67
C SER A 21 -33.14 17.33 6.41
N THR A 22 -32.62 17.54 5.20
CA THR A 22 -31.23 17.19 4.86
C THR A 22 -30.21 17.83 5.82
N GLN A 23 -30.46 19.07 6.26
CA GLN A 23 -29.56 19.77 7.18
C GLN A 23 -29.51 19.09 8.55
N GLU A 24 -30.62 18.51 9.01
CA GLU A 24 -30.66 17.76 10.27
C GLU A 24 -30.04 16.38 10.13
N ALA A 25 -30.30 15.68 9.03
CA ALA A 25 -29.68 14.39 8.74
C ALA A 25 -28.14 14.51 8.69
N LEU A 26 -27.62 15.59 8.10
CA LEU A 26 -26.17 15.83 8.05
C LEU A 26 -25.53 16.02 9.43
N LYS A 27 -26.28 16.44 10.46
CA LYS A 27 -25.76 16.56 11.83
C LYS A 27 -25.48 15.19 12.47
N LEU A 28 -26.11 14.12 11.97
CA LEU A 28 -25.88 12.75 12.42
C LEU A 28 -24.55 12.19 11.88
N ILE A 29 -23.95 12.84 10.89
CA ILE A 29 -22.69 12.41 10.28
C ILE A 29 -21.52 13.03 11.03
N HIS A 30 -21.07 12.35 12.08
CA HIS A 30 -19.91 12.76 12.88
C HIS A 30 -19.02 11.54 13.22
N PRO A 31 -17.77 11.77 13.66
CA PRO A 31 -16.95 10.70 14.20
C PRO A 31 -17.60 10.07 15.44
N THR A 32 -17.49 8.75 15.57
CA THR A 32 -18.06 7.97 16.68
C THR A 32 -16.94 7.24 17.41
N GLU A 33 -16.90 7.36 18.73
CA GLU A 33 -15.87 6.74 19.58
C GLU A 33 -16.27 5.35 20.09
N ASN A 34 -17.56 4.99 19.98
CA ASN A 34 -18.13 3.72 20.40
C ASN A 34 -17.85 2.57 19.41
N VAL A 35 -16.57 2.39 19.04
CA VAL A 35 -16.13 1.32 18.13
C VAL A 35 -14.91 0.62 18.70
N THR A 36 -14.90 -0.70 18.59
CA THR A 36 -13.75 -1.54 18.97
C THR A 36 -13.28 -2.32 17.74
N PHE A 37 -11.99 -2.62 17.67
CA PHE A 37 -11.40 -3.36 16.57
C PHE A 37 -10.27 -4.27 17.07
N HIS A 38 -10.06 -5.36 16.36
CA HIS A 38 -8.97 -6.32 16.62
C HIS A 38 -8.33 -6.75 15.29
N PRO A 39 -7.03 -7.11 15.30
CA PRO A 39 -6.36 -7.68 14.14
C PRO A 39 -6.95 -9.05 13.76
N VAL A 40 -7.01 -9.34 12.47
CA VAL A 40 -7.55 -10.59 11.90
C VAL A 40 -6.58 -11.22 10.89
N SER A 41 -6.84 -12.47 10.50
CA SER A 41 -6.06 -13.23 9.52
C SER A 41 -6.13 -12.60 8.12
N PRO A 42 -5.06 -12.63 7.30
CA PRO A 42 -5.08 -12.15 5.92
C PRO A 42 -6.00 -12.97 4.99
N VAL A 43 -6.60 -14.06 5.48
CA VAL A 43 -7.64 -14.83 4.78
C VAL A 43 -8.80 -13.93 4.32
N VAL A 44 -9.13 -12.87 5.08
CA VAL A 44 -10.18 -11.89 4.73
C VAL A 44 -9.89 -11.09 3.46
N ASN A 45 -8.63 -11.04 2.99
CA ASN A 45 -8.26 -10.23 1.82
C ASN A 45 -8.83 -10.77 0.50
N ASN A 46 -9.19 -12.06 0.45
CA ASN A 46 -9.86 -12.65 -0.70
C ASN A 46 -11.37 -12.66 -0.44
N SER A 47 -12.12 -11.92 -1.26
CA SER A 47 -13.58 -11.79 -1.15
C SER A 47 -14.35 -13.10 -1.35
N GLN A 48 -13.73 -14.14 -1.91
CA GLN A 48 -14.33 -15.46 -2.05
C GLN A 48 -14.35 -16.24 -0.71
N ASN A 49 -13.53 -15.86 0.26
CA ASN A 49 -13.45 -16.54 1.54
C ASN A 49 -14.59 -16.08 2.46
N ASN A 50 -15.56 -16.96 2.70
CA ASN A 50 -16.67 -16.74 3.63
C ASN A 50 -16.60 -17.72 4.82
N THR A 51 -15.51 -17.64 5.57
CA THR A 51 -15.26 -18.48 6.74
C THR A 51 -15.18 -17.63 8.00
N PRO A 52 -15.56 -18.17 9.18
CA PRO A 52 -15.52 -17.41 10.44
C PRO A 52 -14.12 -16.91 10.79
N GLU A 53 -13.05 -17.57 10.28
CA GLU A 53 -11.66 -17.15 10.42
C GLU A 53 -11.42 -15.68 9.99
N CYS A 54 -12.21 -15.15 9.06
CA CYS A 54 -12.11 -13.76 8.60
C CYS A 54 -12.39 -12.72 9.70
N LEU A 55 -13.08 -13.10 10.78
CA LEU A 55 -13.46 -12.22 11.88
C LEU A 55 -12.77 -12.58 13.20
N VAL A 56 -12.07 -13.71 13.27
CA VAL A 56 -11.44 -14.21 14.50
C VAL A 56 -10.23 -13.33 14.86
N PRO A 57 -10.10 -12.88 16.12
CA PRO A 57 -8.93 -12.15 16.58
C PRO A 57 -7.64 -12.96 16.44
N VAL A 58 -6.56 -12.30 15.99
CA VAL A 58 -5.22 -12.90 15.86
C VAL A 58 -4.22 -12.13 16.72
N ASP A 59 -3.47 -12.84 17.57
CA ASP A 59 -2.40 -12.25 18.36
C ASP A 59 -1.19 -11.92 17.48
N LEU A 60 -0.99 -10.63 17.18
CA LEU A 60 0.22 -10.14 16.50
C LEU A 60 1.48 -10.20 17.37
N LEU A 61 1.34 -10.57 18.65
CA LEU A 61 2.44 -10.71 19.61
C LEU A 61 3.29 -11.96 19.38
N VAL A 62 2.85 -12.87 18.50
CA VAL A 62 3.75 -13.88 17.96
C VAL A 62 4.59 -13.21 16.88
N LYS A 63 5.61 -12.44 17.32
CA LYS A 63 6.86 -12.40 16.56
C LYS A 63 7.23 -13.87 16.36
N LYS A 64 6.89 -14.42 15.20
CA LYS A 64 7.73 -15.44 14.61
C LYS A 64 9.10 -14.80 14.63
N GLU A 65 9.96 -15.29 15.52
CA GLU A 65 11.40 -15.21 15.34
C GLU A 65 11.60 -15.67 13.90
N LEU A 66 11.62 -14.73 12.95
CA LEU A 66 11.95 -15.02 11.57
C LEU A 66 13.44 -15.25 11.64
N GLU A 67 13.80 -16.48 12.05
CA GLU A 67 15.11 -17.07 11.82
C GLU A 67 15.52 -16.60 10.44
N ALA A 68 16.59 -15.81 10.40
CA ALA A 68 16.96 -15.04 9.24
C ALA A 68 17.04 -15.98 8.03
N SER A 69 15.98 -15.99 7.21
CA SER A 69 15.95 -16.81 6.01
C SER A 69 17.17 -16.45 5.19
N GLY A 70 17.87 -17.43 4.62
CA GLY A 70 19.21 -17.21 4.03
C GLY A 70 19.31 -16.07 3.00
N SER A 71 18.18 -15.58 2.47
CA SER A 71 18.11 -14.35 1.67
C SER A 71 18.31 -13.06 2.48
N SER A 72 17.73 -12.93 3.68
CA SER A 72 17.84 -11.73 4.53
C SER A 72 19.27 -11.56 5.06
N GLN A 73 19.97 -12.65 5.36
CA GLN A 73 21.37 -12.62 5.80
C GLN A 73 22.31 -12.11 4.69
N ARG A 74 22.05 -12.47 3.42
CA ARG A 74 22.79 -11.95 2.26
C ARG A 74 22.54 -10.46 2.04
N MET A 75 21.31 -9.99 2.25
CA MET A 75 20.97 -8.57 2.16
C MET A 75 21.71 -7.74 3.23
N LEU A 76 21.76 -8.23 4.46
CA LEU A 76 22.51 -7.58 5.55
C LEU A 76 24.01 -7.47 5.22
N GLN A 77 24.62 -8.54 4.68
CA GLN A 77 26.01 -8.50 4.24
C GLN A 77 26.25 -7.50 3.09
N TRP A 78 25.27 -7.27 2.22
CA TRP A 78 25.40 -6.29 1.14
C TRP A 78 25.33 -4.85 1.67
N LEU A 79 24.45 -4.58 2.63
CA LEU A 79 24.32 -3.26 3.27
C LEU A 79 25.58 -2.89 4.05
N ALA A 80 26.16 -3.85 4.77
CA ALA A 80 27.38 -3.64 5.56
C ALA A 80 28.61 -3.27 4.70
N LYS A 81 28.65 -3.69 3.42
CA LYS A 81 29.80 -3.48 2.53
C LYS A 81 29.85 -2.10 1.87
N LYS A 82 28.89 -1.20 2.12
CA LYS A 82 28.77 0.10 1.41
C LYS A 82 28.97 1.35 2.25
N SER A 83 29.60 1.27 3.43
CA SER A 83 30.01 2.49 4.15
C SER A 83 31.48 2.81 3.83
N PRO A 84 31.78 3.86 3.04
CA PRO A 84 33.14 4.36 2.93
C PRO A 84 33.55 4.95 4.29
N LYS A 85 34.69 4.50 4.79
CA LYS A 85 35.32 5.02 6.00
C LYS A 85 35.62 6.51 5.78
N LYS A 86 35.15 7.38 6.67
CA LYS A 86 35.63 8.77 6.76
C LYS A 86 37.14 8.71 7.00
N GLU A 87 37.91 8.98 5.96
CA GLU A 87 39.33 9.29 6.08
C GLU A 87 39.51 10.77 6.38
N ASP A 88 40.59 11.03 7.11
CA ASP A 88 40.85 12.15 7.99
C ASP A 88 41.06 13.50 7.28
N LEU A 89 40.83 14.58 8.03
CA LEU A 89 40.90 15.99 7.65
C LEU A 89 42.30 16.40 7.15
N LYS A 90 42.39 16.98 5.93
CA LYS A 90 43.22 18.17 5.61
C LYS A 90 42.66 18.93 4.38
N THR A 91 42.03 20.09 4.60
CA THR A 91 41.87 21.21 3.63
C THR A 91 43.11 22.12 3.71
N PRO A 92 43.48 23.01 2.73
CA PRO A 92 42.61 23.93 1.94
C PRO A 92 42.95 23.97 0.42
N GLN A 93 42.06 24.35 -0.52
CA GLN A 93 41.65 25.73 -0.82
C GLN A 93 40.44 25.79 -1.79
N LYS A 94 39.43 26.59 -1.40
CA LYS A 94 38.68 27.62 -2.16
C LYS A 94 38.35 27.40 -3.66
N THR A 95 37.07 27.15 -3.95
CA THR A 95 36.21 28.02 -4.80
C THR A 95 34.73 27.63 -4.69
N GLU A 96 33.90 28.63 -4.90
CA GLU A 96 32.47 28.73 -4.58
C GLU A 96 31.56 28.08 -5.64
N SER A 97 30.31 27.83 -5.25
CA SER A 97 29.16 27.46 -6.10
C SER A 97 29.16 26.02 -6.64
N ASP A 98 28.33 25.13 -6.07
CA ASP A 98 27.04 24.78 -6.67
C ASP A 98 26.31 23.76 -5.78
N VAL A 99 24.98 23.81 -5.82
CA VAL A 99 24.05 22.85 -5.21
C VAL A 99 24.41 21.44 -5.71
N PRO A 100 24.35 20.37 -4.90
CA PRO A 100 24.57 19.02 -5.42
C PRO A 100 23.39 18.61 -6.29
N HIS A 101 23.46 18.96 -7.58
CA HIS A 101 22.73 18.33 -8.66
C HIS A 101 23.13 16.85 -8.65
N TRP A 102 22.22 16.00 -8.16
CA TRP A 102 22.36 14.55 -8.23
C TRP A 102 22.59 14.17 -9.71
N SER A 103 23.84 13.98 -10.08
CA SER A 103 24.19 13.56 -11.42
C SER A 103 23.89 12.06 -11.51
N SER A 104 22.80 11.76 -12.21
CA SER A 104 22.47 10.42 -12.69
C SER A 104 23.54 9.96 -13.70
N GLN A 105 24.75 9.69 -13.23
CA GLN A 105 25.85 9.14 -14.03
C GLN A 105 26.17 7.68 -13.67
N PHE A 106 25.36 7.04 -12.81
CA PHE A 106 25.45 5.59 -12.54
C PHE A 106 24.81 4.70 -13.62
N LEU A 107 24.70 5.19 -14.86
CA LEU A 107 24.37 4.36 -16.03
C LEU A 107 25.47 4.47 -17.09
N GLN A 108 26.74 4.38 -16.67
CA GLN A 108 27.79 4.02 -17.62
C GLN A 108 27.76 2.51 -17.86
N LYS A 109 27.24 2.18 -19.04
CA LYS A 109 27.30 0.93 -19.80
C LYS A 109 28.39 -0.03 -19.31
N SER A 110 27.99 -1.18 -18.76
CA SER A 110 28.85 -2.36 -18.67
C SER A 110 28.33 -3.45 -19.62
N PRO A 111 29.19 -4.15 -20.37
CA PRO A 111 28.78 -5.18 -21.31
C PRO A 111 28.68 -6.52 -20.57
N PHE A 112 27.58 -6.74 -19.84
CA PHE A 112 27.27 -8.06 -19.30
C PHE A 112 25.84 -8.45 -19.63
N THR A 113 25.71 -9.60 -20.27
CA THR A 113 24.50 -10.12 -20.89
C THR A 113 23.42 -10.42 -19.84
N THR A 114 22.43 -9.53 -19.74
CA THR A 114 21.24 -9.80 -18.92
C THR A 114 20.39 -10.87 -19.61
N LYS A 115 20.29 -12.04 -18.99
CA LYS A 115 19.44 -13.13 -19.44
C LYS A 115 18.01 -12.62 -19.73
N ARG A 116 17.59 -12.86 -20.97
CA ARG A 116 16.29 -12.65 -21.59
C ARG A 116 15.17 -13.36 -20.81
N GLY A 117 14.70 -12.75 -19.72
CA GLY A 117 13.59 -13.28 -18.91
C GLY A 117 12.66 -12.19 -18.38
N SER A 118 13.18 -11.06 -17.92
CA SER A 118 12.39 -9.98 -17.33
C SER A 118 11.50 -9.24 -18.34
N ALA A 119 11.91 -9.14 -19.60
CA ALA A 119 11.13 -8.46 -20.64
C ALA A 119 9.79 -9.17 -20.93
N ARG A 120 9.74 -10.51 -20.86
CA ARG A 120 8.50 -11.26 -21.19
C ARG A 120 7.40 -11.06 -20.15
N LEU A 121 7.78 -10.85 -18.88
CA LEU A 121 6.82 -10.61 -17.81
C LEU A 121 6.14 -9.25 -17.99
N LEU A 122 6.94 -8.23 -18.32
CA LEU A 122 6.44 -6.87 -18.53
C LEU A 122 5.55 -6.79 -19.79
N GLU A 123 5.92 -7.50 -20.85
CA GLU A 123 5.08 -7.67 -22.05
C GLU A 123 3.76 -8.38 -21.75
N GLN A 124 3.75 -9.37 -20.86
CA GLN A 124 2.53 -10.09 -20.46
C GLN A 124 1.55 -9.19 -19.69
N TRP A 125 2.07 -8.33 -18.80
CA TRP A 125 1.27 -7.34 -18.08
C TRP A 125 0.66 -6.29 -19.02
N LEU A 126 1.46 -5.74 -19.95
CA LEU A 126 0.99 -4.75 -20.93
C LEU A 126 -0.04 -5.31 -21.91
N LYS A 127 -0.04 -6.64 -22.12
CA LYS A 127 -1.01 -7.30 -23.00
C LYS A 127 -2.33 -7.60 -22.27
N GLN A 128 -2.29 -7.81 -20.96
CA GLN A 128 -3.47 -8.04 -20.13
C GLN A 128 -4.37 -6.78 -20.05
N GLU A 129 -3.81 -5.58 -20.10
CA GLU A 129 -4.59 -4.33 -20.20
C GLU A 129 -5.25 -4.10 -21.57
N LYS A 130 -4.74 -4.72 -22.64
CA LYS A 130 -5.30 -4.55 -23.99
C LYS A 130 -6.46 -5.50 -24.32
N GLU A 131 -6.64 -6.56 -23.55
CA GLU A 131 -7.76 -7.50 -23.72
C GLU A 131 -8.99 -7.15 -22.86
N GLU A 132 -8.83 -6.28 -21.86
CA GLU A 132 -9.93 -5.75 -21.03
C GLU A 132 -10.27 -4.30 -21.40
N GLU A 133 -10.76 -4.08 -22.63
CA GLU A 133 -11.57 -2.90 -22.94
C GLU A 133 -13.02 -3.17 -22.46
N PRO A 134 -13.65 -2.26 -21.69
CA PRO A 134 -14.95 -2.52 -21.10
C PRO A 134 -16.02 -2.57 -22.19
N VAL A 135 -16.63 -3.74 -22.41
CA VAL A 135 -17.94 -3.85 -23.07
C VAL A 135 -18.96 -3.16 -22.17
N ALA A 136 -19.06 -1.85 -22.36
CA ALA A 136 -20.12 -1.01 -21.86
C ALA A 136 -21.45 -1.64 -22.29
N LYS A 137 -22.22 -2.13 -21.32
CA LYS A 137 -23.59 -2.59 -21.54
C LYS A 137 -24.41 -1.40 -22.01
N ARG A 138 -24.65 -1.36 -23.32
CA ARG A 138 -25.68 -0.55 -23.98
C ARG A 138 -27.01 -0.71 -23.26
N LEU A 139 -27.66 0.41 -23.01
CA LEU A 139 -29.10 0.52 -22.74
C LEU A 139 -29.89 -0.33 -23.75
N GLN A 140 -30.69 -1.27 -23.26
CA GLN A 140 -31.75 -1.89 -24.03
C GLN A 140 -32.94 -0.92 -24.08
N SER A 141 -33.17 -0.33 -25.24
CA SER A 141 -34.47 0.22 -25.62
C SER A 141 -34.98 -0.58 -26.83
N GLN A 142 -36.02 -1.38 -26.63
CA GLN A 142 -37.21 -1.55 -27.48
C GLN A 142 -37.99 -2.76 -27.00
#